data_AF-A0A6S7G5Z2-F1
#
_entry.id   AF-A0A6S7G5Z2-F1
#
_cell.length_a   1.000
_cell.length_b   1.000
_cell.length_c   1.000
_cell.angle_alpha   90.00
_cell.angle_beta   90.00
_cell.angle_gamma   90.00
#
_symmetry.space_group_name_H-M   'P 1'
#
loop_
_entity.id
_entity.type
_entity.pdbx_description
1 polymer ?
#
loop_
_entity_poly.entity_id
_entity_poly.type
_entity_poly.pdbx_seq_one_letter_code
_entity_poly.pdbx_strand_id
1 'polypeptide(L)'
;MSREQATVAFGNTALSIEDRIMACKLRIASSILEKFLEDPEAGAQDCLLYLQELHDSPAVRETFTVHINGGFKSLFKETKRSEIVESITAINNILSDFILKFTKIALPSSFEWPVIELIDSKRPRPREHIIVRTDEIRRKARQKDEEEKRIKQMRKRWPNYEFSDNSTAFDFDYFYDSSPMAMAVNSAGCIYWHDMDDVIFSNFKVDEDFKVDEDFKVVEDFKVDEDFKVEVVSVDIGPNDDVYILQLRRAADSHIVNAGVYFLKLFVFDKTGTFLRKITKGLPPTECETCWVMRVLENKIVLCNEFGEVFVLTCDMQGQLNRECSFSLPTLGSPDEKPEVVETQHTCVTNKREVIIARPKGNEVYICAITDGGQMERIIPVPLKQHETESWVCGVAFDATHEEEIVVLRNTPNQDSFWSDLNIEVYSRNGDLRDFHHLPGLKDDFHLLSNPKGIVAVVGYHKLYNIISFHHLVGKVFLGSEVTDSYKSAY
;
A
#
# COMPACT_ATOMS: atom_id res chain seq x y z
N MET A 1 17.93 -7.38 37.40
CA MET A 1 17.79 -8.63 38.21
C MET A 1 17.75 -9.89 37.36
N SER A 2 16.98 -9.93 36.26
CA SER A 2 16.88 -11.11 35.37
C SER A 2 18.21 -11.44 34.64
N ARG A 3 18.92 -10.42 34.13
CA ARG A 3 20.21 -10.60 33.42
C ARG A 3 21.30 -11.27 34.28
N GLU A 4 21.47 -10.83 35.52
CA GLU A 4 22.50 -11.36 36.43
C GLU A 4 22.28 -12.83 36.76
N GLN A 5 21.03 -13.22 37.05
CA GLN A 5 20.66 -14.61 37.29
C GLN A 5 20.88 -15.47 36.05
N ALA A 6 20.54 -14.95 34.86
CA ALA A 6 20.80 -15.62 33.60
C ALA A 6 22.31 -15.77 33.31
N THR A 7 23.15 -14.80 33.69
CA THR A 7 24.62 -14.92 33.61
C THR A 7 25.13 -16.02 34.54
N VAL A 8 24.65 -16.09 35.79
CA VAL A 8 25.01 -17.15 36.73
C VAL A 8 24.59 -18.53 36.20
N ALA A 9 23.37 -18.64 35.67
CA ALA A 9 22.88 -19.87 35.06
C ALA A 9 23.70 -20.30 33.84
N PHE A 10 24.04 -19.37 32.95
CA PHE A 10 24.85 -19.64 31.77
C PHE A 10 26.25 -20.20 32.11
N GLY A 11 26.87 -19.65 33.16
CA GLY A 11 28.18 -20.08 33.67
C GLY A 11 28.15 -21.39 34.46
N ASN A 12 26.97 -21.90 34.83
CA ASN A 12 26.85 -23.14 35.59
C ASN A 12 27.00 -24.37 34.69
N THR A 13 28.17 -25.00 34.72
CA THR A 13 28.48 -26.19 33.92
C THR A 13 27.71 -27.45 34.35
N ALA A 14 27.02 -27.43 35.50
CA ALA A 14 26.14 -28.53 35.92
C ALA A 14 24.79 -28.51 35.20
N LEU A 15 24.41 -27.39 34.58
CA LEU A 15 23.19 -27.28 33.79
C LEU A 15 23.34 -27.88 32.39
N SER A 16 22.22 -28.27 31.81
CA SER A 16 22.20 -28.81 30.45
C SER A 16 22.57 -27.74 29.41
N ILE A 17 22.95 -28.16 28.20
CA ILE A 17 23.22 -27.21 27.11
C ILE A 17 21.95 -26.42 26.75
N GLU A 18 20.78 -27.04 26.86
CA GLU A 18 19.48 -26.40 26.65
C GLU A 18 19.24 -25.26 27.65
N ASP A 19 19.48 -25.52 28.95
CA ASP A 19 19.33 -24.53 30.01
C ASP A 19 20.29 -23.35 29.81
N ARG A 20 21.52 -23.63 29.37
CA ARG A 20 22.52 -22.60 29.07
C ARG A 20 22.16 -21.79 27.83
N ILE A 21 21.57 -22.41 26.80
CA ILE A 21 21.02 -21.69 25.64
C ILE A 21 19.87 -20.79 26.07
N MET A 22 18.96 -21.29 26.92
CA MET A 22 17.85 -20.49 27.45
C MET A 22 18.35 -19.32 28.31
N ALA A 23 19.38 -19.55 29.13
CA ALA A 23 20.04 -18.50 29.89
C ALA A 23 20.67 -17.44 28.96
N CYS A 24 21.28 -17.85 27.85
CA CYS A 24 21.79 -16.90 26.84
C CYS A 24 20.65 -16.10 26.19
N LYS A 25 19.53 -16.74 25.83
CA LYS A 25 18.33 -16.05 25.31
C LYS A 25 17.85 -14.97 26.29
N LEU A 26 17.78 -15.30 27.58
CA LEU A 26 17.37 -14.36 28.63
C LEU A 26 18.37 -13.22 28.82
N ARG A 27 19.68 -13.47 28.72
CA ARG A 27 20.71 -12.42 28.76
C ARG A 27 20.57 -11.44 27.60
N ILE A 28 20.39 -11.95 26.38
CA ILE A 28 20.19 -11.14 25.17
C ILE A 28 18.90 -10.33 25.28
N ALA A 29 17.77 -10.98 25.58
CA ALA A 29 16.49 -10.29 25.72
C ALA A 29 16.52 -9.22 26.82
N SER A 30 17.13 -9.53 27.98
CA SER A 30 17.26 -8.55 29.06
C SER A 30 18.14 -7.37 28.65
N SER A 31 19.26 -7.62 27.97
CA SER A 31 20.18 -6.56 27.53
C SER A 31 19.55 -5.67 26.46
N ILE A 32 18.79 -6.26 25.54
CA ILE A 32 17.98 -5.49 24.60
C ILE A 32 17.01 -4.62 25.40
N LEU A 33 16.15 -5.19 26.23
CA LEU A 33 15.13 -4.43 26.96
C LEU A 33 15.71 -3.35 27.90
N GLU A 34 16.83 -3.62 28.56
CA GLU A 34 17.50 -2.67 29.47
C GLU A 34 18.13 -1.49 28.72
N LYS A 35 18.73 -1.72 27.54
CA LYS A 35 19.52 -0.71 26.83
C LYS A 35 18.84 -0.13 25.59
N PHE A 36 17.75 -0.73 25.11
CA PHE A 36 17.10 -0.41 23.85
C PHE A 36 16.76 1.07 23.67
N LEU A 37 16.21 1.69 24.73
CA LEU A 37 15.74 3.08 24.66
C LEU A 37 16.86 4.11 24.82
N GLU A 38 17.94 3.76 25.53
CA GLU A 38 19.00 4.69 25.91
C GLU A 38 20.21 4.60 24.97
N ASP A 39 20.66 3.38 24.68
CA ASP A 39 21.88 3.09 23.91
C ASP A 39 21.76 1.70 23.24
N PRO A 40 21.02 1.59 22.12
CA PRO A 40 20.84 0.33 21.41
C PRO A 40 22.16 -0.23 20.88
N GLU A 41 23.16 0.62 20.60
CA GLU A 41 24.51 0.21 20.22
C GLU A 41 25.24 -0.53 21.35
N ALA A 42 25.24 0.01 22.57
CA ALA A 42 25.80 -0.69 23.72
C ALA A 42 25.00 -1.96 24.07
N GLY A 43 23.69 -1.98 23.80
CA GLY A 43 22.85 -3.17 23.92
C GLY A 43 23.25 -4.27 22.95
N ALA A 44 23.49 -3.91 21.69
CA ALA A 44 23.95 -4.82 20.64
C ALA A 44 25.34 -5.40 20.96
N GLN A 45 26.28 -4.58 21.44
CA GLN A 45 27.63 -5.04 21.79
C GLN A 45 27.61 -6.11 22.90
N ASP A 46 26.84 -5.88 23.97
CA ASP A 46 26.65 -6.87 25.03
C ASP A 46 26.06 -8.18 24.49
N CYS A 47 25.05 -8.10 23.63
CA CYS A 47 24.42 -9.29 23.05
C CYS A 47 25.39 -10.10 22.20
N LEU A 48 26.27 -9.45 21.43
CA LEU A 48 27.28 -10.13 20.63
C LEU A 48 28.32 -10.83 21.51
N LEU A 49 28.71 -10.22 22.63
CA LEU A 49 29.57 -10.88 23.62
C LEU A 49 28.90 -12.13 24.20
N TYR A 50 27.61 -12.06 24.53
CA TYR A 50 26.87 -13.21 25.03
C TYR A 50 26.74 -14.33 23.98
N LEU A 51 26.54 -13.93 22.72
CA LEU A 51 26.51 -14.87 21.60
C LEU A 51 27.88 -15.54 21.38
N GLN A 52 28.97 -14.78 21.46
CA GLN A 52 30.33 -15.30 21.38
C GLN A 52 30.61 -16.30 22.51
N GLU A 53 30.26 -15.97 23.76
CA GLU A 53 30.39 -16.90 24.88
C GLU A 53 29.61 -18.21 24.67
N LEU A 54 28.42 -18.14 24.05
CA LEU A 54 27.64 -19.32 23.70
C LEU A 54 28.32 -20.15 22.61
N HIS A 55 28.85 -19.50 21.56
CA HIS A 55 29.60 -20.14 20.47
C HIS A 55 30.89 -20.79 20.97
N ASP A 56 31.52 -20.22 21.99
CA ASP A 56 32.74 -20.71 22.61
C ASP A 56 32.54 -21.86 23.60
N SER A 57 31.28 -22.17 23.93
CA SER A 57 30.95 -23.31 24.79
C SER A 57 31.42 -24.64 24.15
N PRO A 58 32.22 -25.46 24.85
CA PRO A 58 32.72 -26.72 24.30
C PRO A 58 31.62 -27.66 23.79
N ALA A 59 30.48 -27.67 24.50
CA ALA A 59 29.32 -28.47 24.13
C ALA A 59 28.66 -27.98 22.83
N VAL A 60 28.60 -26.67 22.60
CA VAL A 60 28.07 -26.08 21.37
C VAL A 60 29.00 -26.39 20.20
N ARG A 61 30.32 -26.18 20.36
CA ARG A 61 31.31 -26.48 19.30
C ARG A 61 31.28 -27.94 18.87
N GLU A 62 31.23 -28.88 19.82
CA GLU A 62 31.11 -30.32 19.51
C GLU A 62 29.78 -30.62 18.80
N THR A 63 28.68 -30.01 19.25
CA THR A 63 27.34 -30.22 18.66
C THR A 63 27.30 -29.78 17.20
N PHE A 64 27.81 -28.57 16.90
CA PHE A 64 27.92 -28.05 15.54
C PHE A 64 28.92 -28.84 14.70
N THR A 65 30.05 -29.26 15.28
CA THR A 65 31.05 -30.09 14.60
C THR A 65 30.43 -31.41 14.12
N VAL A 66 29.69 -32.12 14.98
CA VAL A 66 29.04 -33.38 14.62
C VAL A 66 27.90 -33.14 13.63
N HIS A 67 27.15 -32.05 13.76
CA HIS A 67 26.05 -31.71 12.86
C HIS A 67 26.56 -31.42 11.43
N ILE A 68 27.61 -30.61 11.30
CA ILE A 68 28.12 -30.13 10.00
C ILE A 68 29.03 -31.14 9.32
N ASN A 69 29.94 -31.79 10.06
CA ASN A 69 30.89 -32.72 9.46
C ASN A 69 30.28 -34.12 9.19
N GLY A 70 29.12 -34.43 9.79
CA GLY A 70 28.43 -35.71 9.65
C GLY A 70 29.20 -36.91 10.23
N GLY A 71 28.88 -38.11 9.75
CA GLY A 71 29.56 -39.36 10.10
C GLY A 71 28.78 -40.26 11.06
N PHE A 72 29.37 -41.37 11.52
CA PHE A 72 28.63 -42.37 12.31
C PHE A 72 28.03 -41.80 13.62
N LYS A 73 28.69 -40.80 14.23
CA LYS A 73 28.16 -40.07 15.40
C LYS A 73 26.96 -39.16 15.08
N SER A 74 26.78 -38.77 13.82
CA SER A 74 25.60 -37.98 13.42
C SER A 74 24.31 -38.81 13.37
N LEU A 75 24.39 -40.14 13.42
CA LEU A 75 23.21 -41.01 13.47
C LEU A 75 22.61 -41.18 14.88
N PHE A 76 23.27 -40.64 15.92
CA PHE A 76 22.79 -40.72 17.30
C PHE A 76 22.29 -39.35 17.78
N LYS A 77 21.13 -39.35 18.48
CA LYS A 77 20.51 -38.15 19.09
C LYS A 77 20.30 -36.98 18.12
N GLU A 78 19.89 -37.29 16.90
CA GLU A 78 19.73 -36.32 15.81
C GLU A 78 18.73 -35.21 16.15
N THR A 79 17.56 -35.54 16.69
CA THR A 79 16.51 -34.58 17.06
C THR A 79 17.01 -33.54 18.05
N LYS A 80 17.61 -34.00 19.17
CA LYS A 80 18.13 -33.11 20.22
C LYS A 80 19.26 -32.21 19.70
N ARG A 81 20.11 -32.70 18.79
CA ARG A 81 21.15 -31.91 18.14
C ARG A 81 20.56 -30.86 17.18
N SER A 82 19.52 -31.21 16.42
CA SER A 82 18.82 -30.28 15.53
C SER A 82 18.22 -29.12 16.32
N GLU A 83 17.53 -29.41 17.42
CA GLU A 83 16.91 -28.40 18.30
C GLU A 83 17.93 -27.39 18.85
N ILE A 84 19.13 -27.87 19.23
CA ILE A 84 20.22 -27.02 19.69
C ILE A 84 20.71 -26.11 18.55
N VAL A 85 20.96 -26.68 17.37
CA VAL A 85 21.45 -25.93 16.20
C VAL A 85 20.43 -24.89 15.77
N GLU A 86 19.15 -25.28 15.66
CA GLU A 86 18.04 -24.38 15.33
C GLU A 86 17.89 -23.26 16.35
N SER A 87 17.97 -23.58 17.65
CA SER A 87 17.89 -22.56 18.71
C SER A 87 19.01 -21.54 18.62
N ILE A 88 20.25 -21.96 18.33
CA ILE A 88 21.40 -21.07 18.21
C ILE A 88 21.30 -20.25 16.92
N THR A 89 20.86 -20.86 15.81
CA THR A 89 20.57 -20.16 14.56
C THR A 89 19.49 -19.10 14.74
N ALA A 90 18.41 -19.40 15.46
CA ALA A 90 17.35 -18.44 15.77
C ALA A 90 17.88 -17.25 16.58
N ILE A 91 18.72 -17.48 17.60
CA ILE A 91 19.36 -16.40 18.38
C ILE A 91 20.18 -15.48 17.47
N ASN A 92 20.98 -16.07 16.59
CA ASN A 92 21.82 -15.33 15.64
C ASN A 92 20.95 -14.44 14.72
N ASN A 93 19.89 -15.00 14.15
CA ASN A 93 19.01 -14.26 13.23
C ASN A 93 18.27 -13.12 13.93
N ILE A 94 17.68 -13.39 15.10
CA ILE A 94 16.98 -12.37 15.90
C ILE A 94 17.92 -11.22 16.27
N LEU A 95 19.15 -11.54 16.68
CA LEU A 95 20.12 -10.51 17.02
C LEU A 95 20.56 -9.69 15.79
N SER A 96 20.70 -10.35 14.63
CA SER A 96 21.03 -9.67 13.37
C SER A 96 19.93 -8.69 12.98
N ASP A 97 18.67 -9.12 13.07
CA ASP A 97 17.51 -8.28 12.76
C ASP A 97 17.41 -7.09 13.73
N PHE A 98 17.65 -7.33 15.03
CA PHE A 98 17.71 -6.27 16.03
C PHE A 98 18.76 -5.21 15.67
N ILE A 99 20.00 -5.64 15.38
CA ILE A 99 21.11 -4.75 15.06
C ILE A 99 20.79 -3.92 13.80
N LEU A 100 20.30 -4.58 12.74
CA LEU A 100 19.91 -3.91 11.49
C LEU A 100 18.80 -2.88 11.67
N LYS A 101 17.82 -3.20 12.52
CA LYS A 101 16.65 -2.34 12.71
C LYS A 101 16.95 -1.14 13.59
N PHE A 102 17.67 -1.35 14.70
CA PHE A 102 17.68 -0.40 15.81
C PHE A 102 19.03 0.28 16.09
N THR A 103 20.11 -0.08 15.39
CA THR A 103 21.43 0.55 15.61
C THR A 103 21.89 1.35 14.40
N LYS A 104 22.66 2.42 14.65
CA LYS A 104 23.37 3.19 13.61
C LYS A 104 24.75 2.62 13.30
N ILE A 105 25.01 1.38 13.72
CA ILE A 105 26.28 0.70 13.43
C ILE A 105 26.30 0.45 11.92
N ALA A 106 26.84 1.41 11.17
CA ALA A 106 27.29 1.21 9.81
C ALA A 106 28.42 0.20 9.90
N LEU A 107 28.10 -1.11 9.87
CA LEU A 107 29.00 -2.24 10.12
C LEU A 107 30.42 -1.86 9.68
N PRO A 108 31.29 -1.42 10.62
CA PRO A 108 32.62 -1.03 10.23
C PRO A 108 33.29 -2.23 9.56
N SER A 109 34.29 -2.01 8.74
CA SER A 109 35.15 -3.09 8.23
C SER A 109 35.74 -3.97 9.35
N SER A 110 35.69 -3.52 10.60
CA SER A 110 36.11 -4.21 11.82
C SER A 110 34.99 -4.90 12.63
N PHE A 111 33.74 -4.92 12.15
CA PHE A 111 32.65 -5.63 12.83
C PHE A 111 32.65 -7.11 12.45
N GLU A 112 33.10 -7.95 13.38
CA GLU A 112 33.17 -9.40 13.21
C GLU A 112 31.98 -10.05 13.93
N TRP A 113 31.11 -10.70 13.15
CA TRP A 113 30.01 -11.49 13.71
C TRP A 113 30.58 -12.73 14.40
N PRO A 114 30.12 -13.12 15.60
CA PRO A 114 30.58 -14.32 16.28
C PRO A 114 30.51 -15.57 15.40
N VAL A 115 31.61 -16.32 15.34
CA VAL A 115 31.72 -17.56 14.56
C VAL A 115 31.90 -18.76 15.46
N ILE A 116 31.35 -19.91 15.05
CA ILE A 116 31.56 -21.16 15.77
C ILE A 116 32.79 -21.86 15.20
N GLU A 117 33.81 -22.04 16.03
CA GLU A 117 34.98 -22.87 15.69
C GLU A 117 34.63 -24.36 15.70
N LEU A 118 34.72 -25.00 14.54
CA LEU A 118 34.53 -26.44 14.37
C LEU A 118 35.82 -27.20 14.65
N ILE A 119 35.69 -28.30 15.42
CA ILE A 119 36.80 -29.17 15.79
C ILE A 119 37.05 -30.16 14.65
N ASP A 120 38.07 -29.94 13.82
CA ASP A 120 38.49 -30.87 12.76
C ASP A 120 39.72 -31.66 13.22
N SER A 121 39.55 -32.93 13.61
CA SER A 121 40.66 -33.79 14.03
C SER A 121 41.65 -34.12 12.91
N LYS A 122 41.31 -33.82 11.64
CA LYS A 122 42.15 -34.09 10.47
C LYS A 122 42.87 -32.86 9.92
N ARG A 123 42.61 -31.66 10.46
CA ARG A 123 43.27 -30.42 10.02
C ARG A 123 43.89 -29.69 11.21
N PRO A 124 45.10 -29.13 11.07
CA PRO A 124 45.77 -28.42 12.16
C PRO A 124 45.16 -27.04 12.46
N ARG A 125 44.20 -26.56 11.64
CA ARG A 125 43.48 -25.30 11.88
C ARG A 125 41.98 -25.57 12.02
N PRO A 126 41.31 -25.02 13.04
CA PRO A 126 39.85 -25.05 13.15
C PRO A 126 39.19 -24.47 11.90
N ARG A 127 38.01 -24.97 11.53
CA ARG A 127 37.18 -24.32 10.50
C ARG A 127 36.15 -23.46 11.19
N GLU A 128 35.95 -22.25 10.69
CA GLU A 128 34.89 -21.38 11.19
C GLU A 128 33.57 -21.70 10.51
N HIS A 129 32.50 -21.82 11.28
CA HIS A 129 31.14 -21.90 10.78
C HIS A 129 30.44 -20.56 10.99
N ILE A 130 30.07 -19.95 9.86
CA ILE A 130 29.36 -18.68 9.81
C ILE A 130 27.87 -18.98 9.73
N ILE A 131 27.14 -18.68 10.80
CA ILE A 131 25.68 -18.87 10.85
C ILE A 131 24.97 -17.74 10.08
N VAL A 132 25.44 -16.50 10.23
CA VAL A 132 24.89 -15.33 9.52
C VAL A 132 25.96 -14.75 8.61
N ARG A 133 25.67 -14.65 7.31
CA ARG A 133 26.63 -14.10 6.34
C ARG A 133 26.75 -12.59 6.53
N THR A 134 27.90 -12.14 7.03
CA THR A 134 28.22 -10.72 7.26
C THR A 134 28.00 -9.85 6.02
N ASP A 135 28.26 -10.38 4.82
CA ASP A 135 28.04 -9.65 3.56
C ASP A 135 26.56 -9.39 3.26
N GLU A 136 25.66 -10.27 3.69
CA GLU A 136 24.22 -10.07 3.53
C GLU A 136 23.70 -9.01 4.49
N ILE A 137 24.18 -9.00 5.74
CA ILE A 137 23.89 -7.93 6.70
C ILE A 137 24.40 -6.59 6.15
N ARG A 138 25.61 -6.55 5.61
CA ARG A 138 26.19 -5.35 4.97
C ARG A 138 25.36 -4.87 3.78
N ARG A 139 24.87 -5.78 2.94
CA ARG A 139 24.01 -5.44 1.80
C ARG A 139 22.70 -4.79 2.28
N LYS A 140 22.03 -5.39 3.28
CA LYS A 140 20.79 -4.85 3.86
C LYS A 140 21.02 -3.48 4.51
N ALA A 141 22.13 -3.29 5.22
CA ALA A 141 22.49 -2.00 5.82
C ALA A 141 22.71 -0.90 4.78
N ARG A 142 23.42 -1.20 3.67
CA ARG A 142 23.61 -0.23 2.57
C ARG A 142 22.29 0.20 1.93
N GLN A 143 21.37 -0.74 1.72
CA GLN A 143 20.04 -0.45 1.19
C GLN A 143 19.25 0.48 2.11
N LYS A 144 19.33 0.25 3.43
CA LYS A 144 18.71 1.12 4.44
C LYS A 144 19.29 2.55 4.41
N ASP A 145 20.61 2.68 4.33
CA ASP A 145 21.28 4.00 4.25
C ASP A 145 20.91 4.78 2.99
N GLU A 146 20.77 4.09 1.85
CA GLU A 146 20.31 4.67 0.59
C GLU A 146 18.86 5.14 0.68
N GLU A 147 17.98 4.34 1.29
CA GLU A 147 16.58 4.68 1.53
C GLU A 147 16.46 5.88 2.48
N GLU A 148 17.22 5.92 3.58
CA GLU A 148 17.24 7.07 4.49
C GLU A 148 17.70 8.36 3.80
N LYS A 149 18.70 8.29 2.91
CA LYS A 149 19.13 9.45 2.11
C LYS A 149 18.02 9.90 1.17
N ARG A 150 17.30 8.96 0.55
CA ARG A 150 16.15 9.24 -0.31
C ARG A 150 15.02 9.91 0.47
N ILE A 151 14.65 9.38 1.64
CA ILE A 151 13.66 9.98 2.54
C ILE A 151 14.09 11.39 2.96
N LYS A 152 15.36 11.62 3.30
CA LYS A 152 15.87 12.97 3.62
C LYS A 152 15.75 13.93 2.44
N GLN A 153 16.00 13.47 1.22
CA GLN A 153 15.81 14.28 0.01
C GLN A 153 14.33 14.60 -0.23
N MET A 154 13.43 13.63 0.01
CA MET A 154 11.97 13.84 -0.06
C MET A 154 11.49 14.84 1.00
N ARG A 155 11.94 14.71 2.25
CA ARG A 155 11.67 15.67 3.35
C ARG A 155 12.09 17.09 2.99
N LYS A 156 13.20 17.26 2.27
CA LYS A 156 13.64 18.58 1.80
C LYS A 156 12.71 19.17 0.75
N ARG A 157 12.13 18.34 -0.12
CA ARG A 157 11.15 18.74 -1.14
C ARG A 157 9.77 19.01 -0.55
N TRP A 158 9.42 18.28 0.53
CA TRP A 158 8.10 18.31 1.18
C TRP A 158 8.22 18.53 2.70
N PRO A 159 8.56 19.74 3.15
CA PRO A 159 8.97 20.00 4.54
C PRO A 159 7.83 19.96 5.58
N ASN A 160 6.56 19.94 5.15
CA ASN A 160 5.39 20.00 6.03
C ASN A 160 4.73 18.62 6.24
N TYR A 161 5.45 17.51 6.01
CA TYR A 161 4.89 16.16 6.13
C TYR A 161 5.73 15.32 7.08
N GLU A 162 5.06 14.64 8.01
CA GLU A 162 5.66 13.59 8.84
C GLU A 162 5.61 12.23 8.13
N PHE A 163 6.71 11.48 8.22
CA PHE A 163 6.89 10.20 7.54
C PHE A 163 6.86 9.10 8.61
N SER A 164 5.92 8.15 8.53
CA SER A 164 5.87 7.04 9.48
C SER A 164 6.61 5.80 8.94
N ASP A 165 7.50 5.24 9.77
CA ASP A 165 8.34 4.07 9.42
C ASP A 165 7.67 2.72 9.76
N ASN A 166 6.37 2.72 10.05
CA ASN A 166 5.69 1.55 10.61
C ASN A 166 5.21 0.59 9.51
N SER A 167 6.05 -0.38 9.16
CA SER A 167 5.65 -1.59 8.45
C SER A 167 5.52 -2.77 9.41
N THR A 168 4.30 -3.23 9.65
CA THR A 168 4.02 -4.58 10.15
C THR A 168 2.91 -5.17 9.29
N ALA A 169 3.28 -6.01 8.32
CA ALA A 169 2.32 -6.83 7.59
C ALA A 169 2.01 -8.07 8.41
N PHE A 170 0.72 -8.37 8.61
CA PHE A 170 0.23 -9.61 9.20
C PHE A 170 -0.48 -10.42 8.12
N ASP A 171 -0.16 -11.70 8.05
CA ASP A 171 -0.83 -12.70 7.20
C ASP A 171 -2.13 -13.15 7.88
N PHE A 172 -3.26 -13.09 7.18
CA PHE A 172 -4.50 -13.77 7.57
C PHE A 172 -5.11 -14.51 6.37
N ASP A 173 -5.64 -15.70 6.63
CA ASP A 173 -6.23 -16.57 5.61
C ASP A 173 -7.67 -16.19 5.26
N TYR A 174 -7.93 -16.21 3.94
CA TYR A 174 -9.17 -16.45 3.19
C TYR A 174 -10.50 -16.00 3.82
N PHE A 175 -11.15 -14.97 3.24
CA PHE A 175 -12.53 -15.00 2.69
C PHE A 175 -12.92 -13.59 2.16
N TYR A 176 -13.81 -13.57 1.15
CA TYR A 176 -14.54 -12.45 0.50
C TYR A 176 -13.97 -11.82 -0.80
N ASP A 177 -14.89 -11.52 -1.72
CA ASP A 177 -14.69 -11.30 -3.17
C ASP A 177 -15.07 -9.86 -3.63
N SER A 178 -15.20 -8.91 -2.70
CA SER A 178 -15.60 -7.54 -3.01
C SER A 178 -14.38 -6.61 -3.00
N SER A 179 -13.95 -6.14 -4.18
CA SER A 179 -13.08 -4.94 -4.27
C SER A 179 -13.91 -3.68 -4.04
N PRO A 180 -13.39 -2.67 -3.33
CA PRO A 180 -14.05 -1.37 -3.25
C PRO A 180 -14.16 -0.77 -4.64
N MET A 181 -15.39 -0.59 -5.13
CA MET A 181 -15.65 -0.13 -6.50
C MET A 181 -15.33 1.35 -6.70
N ALA A 182 -15.35 2.14 -5.62
CA ALA A 182 -15.17 3.58 -5.69
C ALA A 182 -14.62 4.16 -4.38
N MET A 183 -13.67 5.08 -4.50
CA MET A 183 -13.04 5.74 -3.35
C MET A 183 -12.66 7.19 -3.62
N ALA A 184 -12.62 8.01 -2.57
CA ALA A 184 -12.23 9.41 -2.63
C ALA A 184 -11.52 9.87 -1.35
N VAL A 185 -10.78 10.98 -1.41
CA VAL A 185 -10.05 11.56 -0.26
C VAL A 185 -10.42 13.02 -0.09
N ASN A 186 -10.79 13.44 1.13
CA ASN A 186 -11.22 14.81 1.39
C ASN A 186 -10.04 15.75 1.67
N SER A 187 -10.35 17.01 1.94
CA SER A 187 -9.34 18.03 2.25
C SER A 187 -8.61 17.76 3.58
N ALA A 188 -9.20 17.04 4.52
CA ALA A 188 -8.57 16.63 5.77
C ALA A 188 -7.70 15.35 5.63
N GLY A 189 -7.60 14.77 4.43
CA GLY A 189 -6.91 13.50 4.21
C GLY A 189 -7.74 12.28 4.62
N CYS A 190 -9.04 12.46 4.90
CA CYS A 190 -9.93 11.36 5.19
C CYS A 190 -10.29 10.58 3.92
N ILE A 191 -10.22 9.25 3.97
CA ILE A 191 -10.60 8.40 2.85
C ILE A 191 -12.03 7.91 3.03
N TYR A 192 -12.81 7.96 1.97
CA TYR A 192 -14.16 7.46 1.85
C TYR A 192 -14.17 6.37 0.77
N TRP A 193 -14.74 5.20 1.08
CA TRP A 193 -14.92 4.12 0.11
C TRP A 193 -16.28 3.44 0.30
N HIS A 194 -16.68 2.67 -0.70
CA HIS A 194 -17.89 1.85 -0.66
C HIS A 194 -17.53 0.37 -0.83
N ASP A 195 -17.95 -0.47 0.11
CA ASP A 195 -17.88 -1.93 0.02
C ASP A 195 -19.20 -2.47 -0.59
N MET A 196 -19.12 -3.53 -1.40
CA MET A 196 -20.27 -4.03 -2.17
C MET A 196 -21.35 -4.68 -1.29
N ASP A 197 -21.00 -5.17 -0.11
CA ASP A 197 -21.89 -6.02 0.69
C ASP A 197 -22.64 -5.28 1.80
N ASP A 198 -22.24 -4.06 2.15
CA ASP A 198 -22.92 -3.24 3.15
C ASP A 198 -22.76 -1.75 2.84
N VAL A 199 -23.82 -0.95 3.02
CA VAL A 199 -23.75 0.52 2.97
C VAL A 199 -23.11 1.02 4.27
N ILE A 200 -21.91 0.55 4.56
CA ILE A 200 -21.11 0.99 5.71
C ILE A 200 -20.05 1.96 5.18
N PHE A 201 -20.26 3.24 5.47
CA PHE A 201 -19.25 4.26 5.29
C PHE A 201 -18.24 4.13 6.42
N SER A 202 -16.99 3.80 6.09
CA SER A 202 -15.87 3.91 7.02
C SER A 202 -15.10 5.19 6.69
N ASN A 203 -15.00 6.10 7.65
CA ASN A 203 -14.15 7.29 7.53
C ASN A 203 -12.80 6.98 8.16
N PHE A 204 -11.73 7.02 7.37
CA PHE A 204 -10.37 6.91 7.90
C PHE A 204 -9.67 8.26 7.85
N LYS A 205 -9.36 8.87 9.01
CA LYS A 205 -8.56 10.10 9.09
C LYS A 205 -7.07 9.78 9.16
N VAL A 206 -6.30 10.28 8.20
CA VAL A 206 -4.83 10.27 8.27
C VAL A 206 -4.40 11.43 9.17
N ASP A 207 -4.24 11.19 10.48
CA ASP A 207 -3.76 12.20 11.43
C ASP A 207 -2.23 12.12 11.61
N GLU A 208 -1.58 13.28 11.79
CA GLU A 208 -0.14 13.41 12.10
C GLU A 208 0.18 12.95 13.53
N ASP A 209 -0.81 12.90 14.42
CA ASP A 209 -0.71 12.33 15.77
C ASP A 209 -1.91 11.40 16.00
N PHE A 210 -1.66 10.10 16.10
CA PHE A 210 -2.68 9.07 16.22
C PHE A 210 -3.56 9.27 17.47
N LYS A 211 -4.76 9.84 17.29
CA LYS A 211 -5.91 9.70 18.19
C LYS A 211 -7.17 9.48 17.36
N VAL A 212 -7.72 8.28 17.46
CA VAL A 212 -9.04 7.94 16.92
C VAL A 212 -10.08 8.77 17.67
N ASP A 213 -10.92 9.50 16.92
CA ASP A 213 -12.06 10.24 17.46
C ASP A 213 -13.16 9.24 17.85
N GLU A 214 -13.49 9.17 19.15
CA GLU A 214 -14.42 8.16 19.71
C GLU A 214 -15.90 8.41 19.34
N ASP A 215 -16.23 9.51 18.67
CA ASP A 215 -17.60 9.94 18.41
C ASP A 215 -18.17 9.48 17.04
N PHE A 216 -17.60 8.45 16.40
CA PHE A 216 -18.13 7.92 15.15
C PHE A 216 -19.47 7.19 15.36
N LYS A 217 -20.56 7.76 14.83
CA LYS A 217 -21.86 7.09 14.71
C LYS A 217 -22.09 6.63 13.28
N VAL A 218 -22.26 5.32 13.11
CA VAL A 218 -22.81 4.72 11.90
C VAL A 218 -24.21 5.31 11.67
N VAL A 219 -24.45 5.86 10.48
CA VAL A 219 -25.78 6.37 10.09
C VAL A 219 -26.67 5.15 9.78
N GLU A 220 -27.44 4.68 10.78
CA GLU A 220 -28.29 3.48 10.69
C GLU A 220 -29.55 3.65 9.80
N ASP A 221 -29.80 4.81 9.20
CA ASP A 221 -31.06 5.10 8.50
C ASP A 221 -31.11 4.69 7.01
N PHE A 222 -30.17 3.88 6.52
CA PHE A 222 -30.16 3.42 5.12
C PHE A 222 -30.78 2.02 4.97
N LYS A 223 -32.11 1.93 4.90
CA LYS A 223 -32.80 0.73 4.39
C LYS A 223 -32.85 0.76 2.87
N VAL A 224 -32.04 -0.08 2.22
CA VAL A 224 -32.16 -0.36 0.78
C VAL A 224 -33.35 -1.31 0.56
N ASP A 225 -34.24 -0.97 -0.38
CA ASP A 225 -35.24 -1.94 -0.88
C ASP A 225 -34.50 -3.20 -1.36
N GLU A 226 -34.80 -4.35 -0.76
CA GLU A 226 -34.12 -5.65 -0.98
C GLU A 226 -34.19 -6.18 -2.43
N ASP A 227 -34.93 -5.52 -3.33
CA ASP A 227 -35.22 -5.99 -4.69
C ASP A 227 -34.32 -5.38 -5.80
N PHE A 228 -33.26 -4.63 -5.46
CA PHE A 228 -32.42 -3.97 -6.48
C PHE A 228 -30.92 -4.14 -6.25
N LYS A 229 -30.21 -4.68 -7.24
CA LYS A 229 -28.74 -4.54 -7.35
C LYS A 229 -28.43 -3.05 -7.61
N VAL A 230 -28.03 -2.33 -6.57
CA VAL A 230 -27.54 -0.95 -6.65
C VAL A 230 -26.04 -1.01 -6.72
N GLU A 231 -25.45 -0.43 -7.76
CA GLU A 231 -24.00 -0.40 -7.93
C GLU A 231 -23.49 1.03 -7.77
N VAL A 232 -22.62 1.26 -6.79
CA VAL A 232 -21.87 2.50 -6.69
C VAL A 232 -20.75 2.44 -7.72
N VAL A 233 -20.81 3.31 -8.71
CA VAL A 233 -19.85 3.35 -9.82
C VAL A 233 -18.75 4.38 -9.60
N SER A 234 -19.01 5.43 -8.82
CA SER A 234 -18.02 6.46 -8.54
C SER A 234 -18.33 7.22 -7.26
N VAL A 235 -17.28 7.65 -6.56
CA VAL A 235 -17.33 8.50 -5.38
C VAL A 235 -16.31 9.61 -5.59
N ASP A 236 -16.70 10.86 -5.29
CA ASP A 236 -15.77 11.98 -5.28
C ASP A 236 -16.14 12.99 -4.19
N ILE A 237 -15.22 13.89 -3.88
CA ILE A 237 -15.39 14.85 -2.80
C ILE A 237 -15.29 16.27 -3.34
N GLY A 238 -16.36 17.03 -3.11
CA GLY A 238 -16.46 18.41 -3.53
C GLY A 238 -15.55 19.34 -2.70
N PRO A 239 -15.43 20.61 -3.12
CA PRO A 239 -14.57 21.60 -2.47
C PRO A 239 -14.96 21.93 -1.02
N ASN A 240 -16.19 21.63 -0.60
CA ASN A 240 -16.69 21.82 0.76
C ASN A 240 -16.57 20.55 1.63
N ASP A 241 -15.84 19.54 1.16
CA ASP A 241 -15.79 18.18 1.73
C ASP A 241 -17.13 17.44 1.71
N ASP A 242 -18.09 17.89 0.90
CA ASP A 242 -19.31 17.14 0.61
C ASP A 242 -18.97 15.88 -0.20
N VAL A 243 -19.54 14.74 0.17
CA VAL A 243 -19.32 13.44 -0.48
C VAL A 243 -20.37 13.24 -1.56
N TYR A 244 -19.92 13.04 -2.79
CA TYR A 244 -20.76 12.78 -3.95
C TYR A 244 -20.66 11.31 -4.32
N ILE A 245 -21.80 10.63 -4.45
CA ILE A 245 -21.88 9.21 -4.79
C ILE A 245 -22.71 9.04 -6.04
N LEU A 246 -22.08 8.53 -7.09
CA LEU A 246 -22.73 8.16 -8.33
C LEU A 246 -23.13 6.69 -8.29
N GLN A 247 -24.43 6.44 -8.36
CA GLN A 247 -25.03 5.11 -8.41
C GLN A 247 -25.59 4.82 -9.79
N LEU A 248 -25.35 3.60 -10.27
CA LEU A 248 -25.99 3.03 -11.44
C LEU A 248 -27.14 2.12 -10.98
N ARG A 249 -28.34 2.34 -11.51
CA ARG A 249 -29.51 1.50 -11.22
C ARG A 249 -30.14 0.96 -12.49
N ARG A 250 -30.38 -0.35 -12.52
CA ARG A 250 -31.14 -1.01 -13.58
C ARG A 250 -32.65 -0.70 -13.45
N ALA A 251 -33.32 -0.40 -14.56
CA ALA A 251 -34.77 -0.21 -14.59
C ALA A 251 -35.50 -1.51 -14.17
N ALA A 252 -36.44 -1.41 -13.23
CA ALA A 252 -37.19 -2.56 -12.70
C ALA A 252 -38.17 -3.19 -13.72
N ASP A 253 -38.72 -2.36 -14.61
CA ASP A 253 -39.98 -2.67 -15.31
C ASP A 253 -39.82 -3.04 -16.79
N SER A 254 -38.59 -3.24 -17.30
CA SER A 254 -38.44 -3.74 -18.66
C SER A 254 -38.64 -5.26 -18.68
N HIS A 255 -39.90 -5.71 -18.75
CA HIS A 255 -40.26 -7.09 -19.11
C HIS A 255 -39.71 -7.53 -20.49
N ILE A 256 -39.02 -6.63 -21.20
CA ILE A 256 -38.22 -6.92 -22.38
C ILE A 256 -36.81 -7.26 -21.90
N VAL A 257 -36.54 -8.57 -21.79
CA VAL A 257 -35.34 -9.19 -21.21
C VAL A 257 -34.00 -8.74 -21.82
N ASN A 258 -33.97 -7.98 -22.92
CA ASN A 258 -32.77 -7.71 -23.70
C ASN A 258 -32.36 -6.23 -23.88
N ALA A 259 -33.05 -5.26 -23.28
CA ALA A 259 -32.65 -3.86 -23.34
C ALA A 259 -32.61 -3.27 -21.92
N GLY A 260 -31.57 -3.62 -21.16
CA GLY A 260 -31.36 -3.10 -19.82
C GLY A 260 -31.11 -1.59 -19.89
N VAL A 261 -32.14 -0.78 -19.64
CA VAL A 261 -31.96 0.65 -19.47
C VAL A 261 -31.42 0.90 -18.07
N TYR A 262 -30.29 1.59 -17.99
CA TYR A 262 -29.69 1.98 -16.72
C TYR A 262 -29.90 3.47 -16.48
N PHE A 263 -30.01 3.85 -15.21
CA PHE A 263 -30.17 5.23 -14.79
C PHE A 263 -29.13 5.58 -13.75
N LEU A 264 -28.44 6.69 -13.97
CA LEU A 264 -27.57 7.29 -12.97
C LEU A 264 -28.39 8.02 -11.90
N LYS A 265 -27.94 7.92 -10.67
CA LYS A 265 -28.43 8.70 -9.53
C LYS A 265 -27.23 9.25 -8.78
N LEU A 266 -27.26 10.54 -8.50
CA LEU A 266 -26.22 11.19 -7.72
C LEU A 266 -26.75 11.51 -6.32
N PHE A 267 -26.04 11.08 -5.30
CA PHE A 267 -26.31 11.39 -3.91
C PHE A 267 -25.23 12.33 -3.40
N VAL A 268 -25.63 13.31 -2.61
CA VAL A 268 -24.71 14.26 -1.98
C VAL A 268 -24.92 14.20 -0.48
N PHE A 269 -23.85 13.97 0.24
CA PHE A 269 -23.78 13.99 1.69
C PHE A 269 -22.83 15.11 2.10
N ASP A 270 -23.02 15.69 3.27
CA ASP A 270 -22.01 16.58 3.82
C ASP A 270 -20.82 15.78 4.36
N LYS A 271 -19.77 16.49 4.77
CA LYS A 271 -18.58 15.89 5.39
C LYS A 271 -18.83 15.06 6.65
N THR A 272 -20.00 15.20 7.28
CA THR A 272 -20.42 14.41 8.45
C THR A 272 -21.14 13.12 8.06
N GLY A 273 -21.37 12.89 6.77
CA GLY A 273 -22.17 11.77 6.26
C GLY A 273 -23.68 12.05 6.29
N THR A 274 -24.11 13.27 6.61
CA THR A 274 -25.52 13.64 6.60
C THR A 274 -26.00 13.80 5.16
N PHE A 275 -27.09 13.11 4.81
CA PHE A 275 -27.68 13.23 3.48
C PHE A 275 -28.17 14.65 3.22
N LEU A 276 -27.65 15.28 2.15
CA LEU A 276 -28.06 16.61 1.72
C LEU A 276 -29.14 16.54 0.64
N ARG A 277 -28.87 15.80 -0.43
CA ARG A 277 -29.79 15.72 -1.59
C ARG A 277 -29.50 14.56 -2.51
N LYS A 278 -30.50 14.26 -3.33
CA LYS A 278 -30.46 13.28 -4.41
C LYS A 278 -30.81 13.95 -5.72
N ILE A 279 -30.00 13.72 -6.74
CA ILE A 279 -30.16 14.29 -8.08
C ILE A 279 -30.37 13.14 -9.07
N THR A 280 -31.49 13.21 -9.79
CA THR A 280 -31.86 12.19 -10.79
C THR A 280 -32.15 12.79 -12.16
N LYS A 281 -32.26 14.12 -12.26
CA LYS A 281 -32.53 14.84 -13.52
C LYS A 281 -31.23 15.48 -14.02
N GLY A 282 -31.06 15.51 -15.34
CA GLY A 282 -29.91 16.12 -16.00
C GLY A 282 -28.67 15.22 -16.14
N LEU A 283 -28.67 14.06 -15.47
CA LEU A 283 -27.65 13.03 -15.67
C LEU A 283 -27.81 12.40 -17.06
N PRO A 284 -26.70 12.00 -17.71
CA PRO A 284 -26.76 11.37 -19.02
C PRO A 284 -27.50 10.02 -18.95
N PRO A 285 -28.29 9.67 -19.99
CA PRO A 285 -28.80 8.32 -20.13
C PRO A 285 -27.65 7.35 -20.38
N THR A 286 -27.81 6.08 -19.98
CA THR A 286 -26.82 5.03 -20.24
C THR A 286 -27.52 3.76 -20.72
N GLU A 287 -27.04 3.23 -21.85
CA GLU A 287 -27.65 2.10 -22.56
C GLU A 287 -27.11 0.74 -22.10
N CYS A 288 -26.01 0.72 -21.31
CA CYS A 288 -25.41 -0.49 -20.77
C CYS A 288 -24.75 -0.26 -19.39
N GLU A 289 -24.31 -1.35 -18.76
CA GLU A 289 -23.40 -1.33 -17.60
C GLU A 289 -22.07 -0.77 -18.06
N THR A 290 -21.94 0.55 -17.96
CA THR A 290 -20.71 1.28 -18.28
C THR A 290 -20.02 1.69 -17.00
N CYS A 291 -18.70 1.64 -16.99
CA CYS A 291 -17.94 2.25 -15.91
C CYS A 291 -18.04 3.78 -16.02
N TRP A 292 -18.30 4.45 -14.89
CA TRP A 292 -18.35 5.91 -14.80
C TRP A 292 -17.32 6.42 -13.81
N VAL A 293 -16.61 7.47 -14.18
CA VAL A 293 -15.77 8.26 -13.28
C VAL A 293 -16.40 9.62 -13.10
N MET A 294 -16.54 10.05 -11.85
CA MET A 294 -17.05 11.36 -11.48
C MET A 294 -15.94 12.20 -10.88
N ARG A 295 -15.92 13.48 -11.22
CA ARG A 295 -15.18 14.52 -10.50
C ARG A 295 -16.02 15.75 -10.21
N VAL A 296 -15.89 16.31 -9.02
CA VAL A 296 -16.63 17.46 -8.52
C VAL A 296 -15.67 18.63 -8.35
N LEU A 297 -15.92 19.71 -9.09
CA LEU A 297 -15.06 20.88 -9.16
C LEU A 297 -15.90 22.12 -8.95
N GLU A 298 -15.70 22.86 -7.86
CA GLU A 298 -16.48 24.06 -7.57
C GLU A 298 -18.00 23.76 -7.59
N ASN A 299 -18.71 24.23 -8.60
CA ASN A 299 -20.13 24.00 -8.86
C ASN A 299 -20.41 23.06 -10.05
N LYS A 300 -19.37 22.41 -10.58
CA LYS A 300 -19.39 21.53 -11.74
C LYS A 300 -19.18 20.07 -11.35
N ILE A 301 -19.82 19.19 -12.10
CA ILE A 301 -19.64 17.74 -12.03
C ILE A 301 -19.24 17.27 -13.41
N VAL A 302 -18.05 16.70 -13.50
CA VAL A 302 -17.53 16.07 -14.72
C VAL A 302 -17.77 14.58 -14.61
N LEU A 303 -18.50 14.02 -15.56
CA LEU A 303 -18.73 12.58 -15.69
C LEU A 303 -18.02 12.09 -16.94
N CYS A 304 -17.24 11.03 -16.82
CA CYS A 304 -16.66 10.33 -17.97
C CYS A 304 -17.10 8.86 -17.93
N ASN A 305 -17.53 8.31 -19.06
CA ASN A 305 -17.76 6.87 -19.17
C ASN A 305 -16.58 6.15 -19.86
N GLU A 306 -16.62 4.82 -19.85
CA GLU A 306 -15.61 3.96 -20.49
C GLU A 306 -15.48 4.15 -22.01
N PHE A 307 -16.51 4.69 -22.67
CA PHE A 307 -16.49 5.03 -24.09
C PHE A 307 -15.78 6.37 -24.37
N GLY A 308 -15.30 7.05 -23.34
CA GLY A 308 -14.67 8.37 -23.46
C GLY A 308 -15.68 9.48 -23.72
N GLU A 309 -16.95 9.29 -23.41
CA GLU A 309 -17.93 10.37 -23.41
C GLU A 309 -17.79 11.17 -22.12
N VAL A 310 -17.51 12.46 -22.26
CA VAL A 310 -17.35 13.39 -21.15
C VAL A 310 -18.56 14.31 -21.09
N PHE A 311 -19.15 14.45 -19.92
CA PHE A 311 -20.27 15.35 -19.63
C PHE A 311 -19.85 16.33 -18.54
N VAL A 312 -19.99 17.62 -18.81
CA VAL A 312 -19.78 18.67 -17.79
C VAL A 312 -21.13 19.22 -17.41
N LEU A 313 -21.47 19.03 -16.14
CA LEU A 313 -22.77 19.38 -15.57
C LEU A 313 -22.56 20.49 -14.53
N THR A 314 -23.48 21.44 -14.45
CA THR A 314 -23.53 22.43 -13.37
C THR A 314 -24.73 22.19 -12.49
N CYS A 315 -24.54 22.32 -11.19
CA CYS A 315 -25.65 22.27 -10.25
C CYS A 315 -26.21 23.69 -10.08
N ASP A 316 -27.47 23.91 -10.46
CA ASP A 316 -28.13 25.19 -10.23
C ASP A 316 -28.53 25.40 -8.76
N MET A 317 -29.06 26.58 -8.44
CA MET A 317 -29.50 26.92 -7.09
C MET A 317 -30.62 26.00 -6.57
N GLN A 318 -31.35 25.33 -7.46
CA GLN A 318 -32.41 24.38 -7.13
C GLN A 318 -31.88 22.94 -7.02
N GLY A 319 -30.58 22.72 -7.22
CA GLY A 319 -29.96 21.41 -7.16
C GLY A 319 -30.21 20.56 -8.42
N GLN A 320 -30.63 21.15 -9.54
CA GLN A 320 -30.74 20.44 -10.80
C GLN A 320 -29.43 20.50 -11.57
N LEU A 321 -29.07 19.39 -12.21
CA LEU A 321 -27.92 19.35 -13.09
C LEU A 321 -28.29 19.85 -14.49
N ASN A 322 -27.60 20.88 -14.93
CA ASN A 322 -27.68 21.43 -16.26
C ASN A 322 -26.42 21.03 -17.03
N ARG A 323 -26.59 20.39 -18.19
CA ARG A 323 -25.48 20.04 -19.06
C ARG A 323 -24.92 21.32 -19.69
N GLU A 324 -23.69 21.69 -19.33
CA GLU A 324 -22.97 22.78 -20.01
C GLU A 324 -22.47 22.28 -21.37
N CYS A 325 -21.86 21.10 -21.39
CA CYS A 325 -21.37 20.47 -22.60
C CYS A 325 -21.30 18.95 -22.47
N SER A 326 -21.17 18.32 -23.63
CA SER A 326 -20.75 16.93 -23.74
C SER A 326 -19.91 16.76 -24.99
N PHE A 327 -18.87 15.93 -24.90
CA PHE A 327 -18.04 15.60 -26.03
C PHE A 327 -17.58 14.15 -25.93
N SER A 328 -17.44 13.50 -27.08
CA SER A 328 -16.77 12.21 -27.15
C SER A 328 -15.29 12.48 -27.39
N LEU A 329 -14.43 11.85 -26.60
CA LEU A 329 -13.03 11.75 -26.94
C LEU A 329 -12.92 11.10 -28.32
N PRO A 330 -11.93 11.48 -29.14
CA PRO A 330 -11.75 10.84 -30.44
C PRO A 330 -11.71 9.34 -30.22
N THR A 331 -12.45 8.55 -31.00
CA THR A 331 -12.32 7.09 -30.95
C THR A 331 -10.85 6.78 -31.15
N LEU A 332 -10.20 6.42 -30.06
CA LEU A 332 -8.76 6.46 -29.92
C LEU A 332 -8.10 5.24 -30.64
N GLY A 333 -8.91 4.39 -31.29
CA GLY A 333 -8.50 3.25 -32.11
C GLY A 333 -8.46 3.55 -33.60
N SER A 334 -7.78 2.67 -34.35
CA SER A 334 -7.82 2.67 -35.81
C SER A 334 -9.28 2.55 -36.28
N PRO A 335 -9.74 3.31 -37.28
CA PRO A 335 -11.11 3.17 -37.82
C PRO A 335 -11.42 1.75 -38.33
N ASP A 336 -10.40 0.92 -38.55
CA ASP A 336 -10.52 -0.46 -39.02
C ASP A 336 -10.44 -1.53 -37.91
N GLU A 337 -10.08 -1.15 -36.67
CA GLU A 337 -10.13 -2.09 -35.54
C GLU A 337 -11.56 -2.17 -35.03
N LYS A 338 -12.13 -3.39 -35.02
CA LYS A 338 -13.34 -3.64 -34.24
C LYS A 338 -13.08 -3.14 -32.83
N PRO A 339 -14.06 -2.51 -32.15
CA PRO A 339 -13.93 -2.18 -30.75
C PRO A 339 -13.77 -3.49 -29.97
N GLU A 340 -12.53 -3.97 -29.85
CA GLU A 340 -12.13 -4.83 -28.76
C GLU A 340 -12.50 -4.05 -27.51
N VAL A 341 -13.21 -4.73 -26.60
CA VAL A 341 -13.74 -4.22 -25.34
C VAL A 341 -12.78 -3.17 -24.80
N VAL A 342 -13.19 -1.90 -24.93
CA VAL A 342 -12.32 -0.76 -24.63
C VAL A 342 -12.02 -0.84 -23.14
N GLU A 343 -10.78 -1.19 -22.81
CA GLU A 343 -10.33 -1.24 -21.42
C GLU A 343 -10.58 0.12 -20.77
N THR A 344 -11.03 0.08 -19.51
CA THR A 344 -11.51 1.23 -18.75
C THR A 344 -10.52 2.38 -18.80
N GLN A 345 -10.94 3.51 -19.36
CA GLN A 345 -10.13 4.72 -19.40
C GLN A 345 -10.00 5.28 -17.98
N HIS A 346 -8.78 5.59 -17.56
CA HIS A 346 -8.55 6.27 -16.28
C HIS A 346 -8.64 7.77 -16.50
N THR A 347 -9.43 8.46 -15.68
CA THR A 347 -9.62 9.90 -15.81
C THR A 347 -9.43 10.62 -14.49
N CYS A 348 -8.88 11.83 -14.56
CA CYS A 348 -8.89 12.78 -13.48
C CYS A 348 -9.15 14.19 -14.04
N VAL A 349 -9.50 15.13 -13.18
CA VAL A 349 -9.77 16.51 -13.62
C VAL A 349 -9.00 17.47 -12.72
N THR A 350 -8.37 18.47 -13.33
CA THR A 350 -7.51 19.45 -12.64
C THR A 350 -8.32 20.66 -12.16
N ASN A 351 -7.73 21.43 -11.24
CA ASN A 351 -8.28 22.72 -10.81
C ASN A 351 -8.36 23.75 -11.94
N LYS A 352 -7.63 23.56 -13.05
CA LYS A 352 -7.69 24.40 -14.26
C LYS A 352 -8.82 24.00 -15.21
N ARG A 353 -9.75 23.16 -14.75
CA ARG A 353 -10.86 22.61 -15.56
C ARG A 353 -10.34 21.81 -16.75
N GLU A 354 -9.29 21.03 -16.54
CA GLU A 354 -8.75 20.16 -17.59
C GLU A 354 -9.02 18.70 -17.24
N VAL A 355 -9.55 17.94 -18.19
CA VAL A 355 -9.73 16.50 -18.06
C VAL A 355 -8.47 15.81 -18.53
N ILE A 356 -7.85 15.03 -17.66
CA ILE A 356 -6.71 14.19 -17.97
C ILE A 356 -7.24 12.76 -18.15
N ILE A 357 -6.97 12.17 -19.31
CA ILE A 357 -7.36 10.79 -19.63
C ILE A 357 -6.11 9.97 -19.93
N ALA A 358 -5.97 8.82 -19.29
CA ALA A 358 -4.94 7.85 -19.61
C ALA A 358 -5.55 6.57 -20.20
N ARG A 359 -4.93 6.07 -21.27
CA ARG A 359 -5.29 4.75 -21.82
C ARG A 359 -4.55 3.65 -21.07
N PRO A 360 -5.20 2.52 -20.77
CA PRO A 360 -4.52 1.37 -20.16
C PRO A 360 -3.30 0.93 -20.97
N LYS A 361 -3.47 0.53 -22.23
CA LYS A 361 -2.38 0.06 -23.10
C LYS A 361 -1.59 1.17 -23.82
N GLY A 362 -1.75 2.43 -23.41
CA GLY A 362 -1.13 3.58 -24.08
C GLY A 362 0.07 4.15 -23.34
N ASN A 363 1.02 4.70 -24.09
CA ASN A 363 2.08 5.57 -23.56
C ASN A 363 1.72 7.05 -23.70
N GLU A 364 0.43 7.35 -23.69
CA GLU A 364 -0.07 8.70 -23.89
C GLU A 364 -1.14 9.00 -22.85
N VAL A 365 -1.02 10.19 -22.29
CA VAL A 365 -2.08 10.83 -21.51
C VAL A 365 -2.61 11.99 -22.34
N TYR A 366 -3.91 12.19 -22.34
CA TYR A 366 -4.58 13.28 -23.04
C TYR A 366 -5.05 14.31 -22.04
N ILE A 367 -4.63 15.56 -22.20
CA ILE A 367 -5.17 16.68 -21.43
C ILE A 367 -6.16 17.43 -22.31
N CYS A 368 -7.38 17.61 -21.82
CA CYS A 368 -8.46 18.32 -22.49
C CYS A 368 -8.91 19.52 -21.65
N ALA A 369 -8.61 20.74 -22.10
CA ALA A 369 -9.10 21.94 -21.42
C ALA A 369 -10.60 22.15 -21.69
N ILE A 370 -11.37 22.41 -20.63
CA ILE A 370 -12.79 22.78 -20.69
C ILE A 370 -12.90 24.30 -20.58
N THR A 371 -13.42 24.94 -21.63
CA THR A 371 -13.69 26.38 -21.60
C THR A 371 -14.86 26.75 -20.70
N ASP A 372 -15.02 28.04 -20.41
CA ASP A 372 -16.19 28.55 -19.68
C ASP A 372 -17.53 28.26 -20.40
N GLY A 373 -17.49 28.07 -21.72
CA GLY A 373 -18.65 27.65 -22.52
C GLY A 373 -18.79 26.13 -22.65
N GLY A 374 -17.99 25.34 -21.93
CA GLY A 374 -17.97 23.88 -22.00
C GLY A 374 -17.37 23.32 -23.31
N GLN A 375 -16.84 24.16 -24.19
CA GLN A 375 -16.16 23.66 -25.38
C GLN A 375 -14.79 23.10 -25.02
N MET A 376 -14.38 22.03 -25.70
CA MET A 376 -13.04 21.46 -25.60
C MET A 376 -12.08 22.29 -26.45
N GLU A 377 -11.05 22.86 -25.81
CA GLU A 377 -10.14 23.78 -26.49
C GLU A 377 -8.99 23.08 -27.19
N ARG A 378 -8.42 22.05 -26.55
CA ARG A 378 -7.22 21.37 -27.05
C ARG A 378 -7.08 20.01 -26.38
N ILE A 379 -6.82 18.98 -27.19
CA ILE A 379 -6.34 17.68 -26.71
C ILE A 379 -4.81 17.68 -26.85
N ILE A 380 -4.09 17.57 -25.74
CA ILE A 380 -2.62 17.50 -25.74
C ILE A 380 -2.24 16.04 -25.46
N PRO A 381 -1.70 15.30 -26.46
CA PRO A 381 -1.05 14.02 -26.17
C PRO A 381 0.26 14.31 -25.44
N VAL A 382 0.39 13.72 -24.27
CA VAL A 382 1.58 13.76 -23.44
C VAL A 382 2.29 12.43 -23.61
N PRO A 383 3.31 12.32 -24.48
CA PRO A 383 4.03 11.08 -24.68
C PRO A 383 4.79 10.77 -23.40
N LEU A 384 4.38 9.70 -22.73
CA LEU A 384 5.04 9.18 -21.56
C LEU A 384 6.32 8.47 -22.03
N LYS A 385 7.47 9.13 -21.92
CA LYS A 385 8.76 8.58 -22.34
C LYS A 385 9.01 7.24 -21.61
N GLN A 386 9.18 6.18 -22.40
CA GLN A 386 9.13 4.75 -22.05
C GLN A 386 10.11 4.27 -20.97
N HIS A 387 9.66 3.29 -20.18
CA HIS A 387 10.45 2.09 -19.83
C HIS A 387 10.23 0.99 -20.89
N GLU A 388 11.24 0.14 -21.13
CA GLU A 388 11.33 -0.81 -22.25
C GLU A 388 10.36 -2.02 -22.19
N THR A 389 9.50 -2.13 -21.18
CA THR A 389 8.63 -3.29 -20.94
C THR A 389 7.16 -3.03 -21.29
N GLU A 390 6.44 -4.10 -21.61
CA GLU A 390 4.97 -4.11 -21.66
C GLU A 390 4.46 -3.56 -20.32
N SER A 391 3.88 -2.37 -20.28
CA SER A 391 3.29 -1.79 -19.06
C SER A 391 1.98 -1.13 -19.42
N TRP A 392 1.04 -1.07 -18.47
CA TRP A 392 -0.23 -0.40 -18.67
C TRP A 392 -0.50 0.63 -17.57
N VAL A 393 -1.21 1.69 -17.93
CA VAL A 393 -1.67 2.69 -16.97
C VAL A 393 -2.86 2.15 -16.21
N CYS A 394 -2.79 2.15 -14.88
CA CYS A 394 -3.86 1.75 -13.96
C CYS A 394 -4.56 2.93 -13.29
N GLY A 395 -4.05 4.14 -13.46
CA GLY A 395 -4.61 5.31 -12.81
C GLY A 395 -3.92 6.58 -13.26
N VAL A 396 -4.67 7.67 -13.26
CA VAL A 396 -4.14 9.01 -13.46
C VAL A 396 -4.70 9.93 -12.40
N ALA A 397 -3.86 10.79 -11.87
CA ALA A 397 -4.19 11.73 -10.82
C ALA A 397 -3.44 13.05 -11.06
N PHE A 398 -3.91 14.07 -10.37
CA PHE A 398 -3.38 15.42 -10.47
C PHE A 398 -2.95 15.90 -9.09
N ASP A 399 -1.74 16.44 -9.01
CA ASP A 399 -1.28 17.09 -7.79
C ASP A 399 -1.65 18.58 -7.84
N ALA A 400 -2.63 18.98 -7.03
CA ALA A 400 -3.06 20.36 -6.92
C ALA A 400 -1.97 21.33 -6.42
N THR A 401 -0.92 20.85 -5.75
CA THR A 401 0.23 21.66 -5.32
C THR A 401 1.27 21.85 -6.42
N HIS A 402 1.26 20.98 -7.42
CA HIS A 402 2.17 21.00 -8.58
C HIS A 402 1.34 20.95 -9.87
N GLU A 403 0.65 22.04 -10.20
CA GLU A 403 -0.34 22.07 -11.30
C GLU A 403 0.20 21.74 -12.71
N GLU A 404 1.52 21.64 -12.85
CA GLU A 404 2.23 21.30 -14.08
C GLU A 404 2.67 19.83 -14.12
N GLU A 405 2.34 19.05 -13.09
CA GLU A 405 2.66 17.64 -12.94
C GLU A 405 1.41 16.75 -13.11
N ILE A 406 1.62 15.60 -13.74
CA ILE A 406 0.64 14.55 -13.99
C ILE A 406 1.17 13.31 -13.29
N VAL A 407 0.35 12.74 -12.43
CA VAL A 407 0.74 11.53 -11.71
C VAL A 407 0.07 10.34 -12.38
N VAL A 408 0.88 9.39 -12.80
CA VAL A 408 0.45 8.19 -13.52
C VAL A 408 0.82 6.98 -12.67
N LEU A 409 -0.16 6.12 -12.41
CA LEU A 409 0.08 4.81 -11.82
C LEU A 409 0.22 3.81 -12.96
N ARG A 410 1.38 3.18 -13.07
CA ARG A 410 1.64 2.11 -14.03
C ARG A 410 1.77 0.76 -13.35
N ASN A 411 1.25 -0.25 -14.02
CA ASN A 411 1.54 -1.63 -13.73
C ASN A 411 2.54 -2.16 -14.76
N THR A 412 3.63 -2.73 -14.25
CA THR A 412 4.65 -3.43 -15.01
C THR A 412 4.58 -4.92 -14.63
N PRO A 413 4.17 -5.81 -15.55
CA PRO A 413 4.23 -7.24 -15.33
C PRO A 413 5.69 -7.65 -15.10
N ASN A 414 5.93 -8.33 -13.99
CA ASN A 414 7.24 -8.89 -13.69
C ASN A 414 7.38 -10.23 -14.42
N GLN A 415 8.35 -10.35 -15.33
CA GLN A 415 8.51 -11.58 -16.15
C GLN A 415 8.80 -12.83 -15.32
N ASP A 416 9.40 -12.67 -14.14
CA ASP A 416 9.83 -13.77 -13.28
C ASP A 416 8.82 -14.10 -12.17
N SER A 417 7.68 -13.40 -12.11
CA SER A 417 6.74 -13.56 -11.00
C SER A 417 5.28 -13.35 -11.40
N PHE A 418 4.35 -13.95 -10.65
CA PHE A 418 2.92 -13.64 -10.78
C PHE A 418 2.55 -12.24 -10.27
N TRP A 419 3.53 -11.47 -9.78
CA TRP A 419 3.33 -10.14 -9.23
C TRP A 419 3.55 -9.08 -10.30
N SER A 420 2.75 -8.04 -10.20
CA SER A 420 2.92 -6.81 -10.97
C SER A 420 3.69 -5.82 -10.12
N ASP A 421 4.69 -5.19 -10.72
CA ASP A 421 5.36 -4.05 -10.10
C ASP A 421 4.57 -2.79 -10.43
N LEU A 422 4.12 -2.09 -9.40
CA LEU A 422 3.47 -0.80 -9.57
C LEU A 422 4.51 0.31 -9.54
N ASN A 423 4.36 1.29 -10.43
CA ASN A 423 5.20 2.47 -10.46
C ASN A 423 4.30 3.70 -10.44
N ILE A 424 4.55 4.61 -9.49
CA ILE A 424 4.01 5.97 -9.57
C ILE A 424 5.02 6.81 -10.33
N GLU A 425 4.58 7.35 -11.45
CA GLU A 425 5.39 8.16 -12.35
C GLU A 425 4.84 9.57 -12.37
N VAL A 426 5.71 10.54 -12.12
CA VAL A 426 5.34 11.96 -12.15
C VAL A 426 5.89 12.56 -13.42
N TYR A 427 5.01 12.99 -14.31
CA TYR A 427 5.36 13.60 -15.58
C TYR A 427 5.07 15.09 -15.55
N SER A 428 5.89 15.90 -16.21
CA SER A 428 5.47 17.25 -16.55
C SER A 428 4.47 17.25 -17.70
N ARG A 429 3.74 18.36 -17.89
CA ARG A 429 2.81 18.54 -19.03
C ARG A 429 3.41 18.32 -20.42
N ASN A 430 4.72 18.42 -20.56
CA ASN A 430 5.42 18.16 -21.83
C ASN A 430 5.77 16.67 -22.04
N GLY A 431 5.44 15.79 -21.09
CA GLY A 431 5.72 14.35 -21.16
C GLY A 431 7.10 13.94 -20.65
N ASP A 432 7.86 14.89 -20.09
CA ASP A 432 9.13 14.56 -19.43
C ASP A 432 8.85 13.96 -18.05
N LEU A 433 9.40 12.76 -17.81
CA LEU A 433 9.41 12.12 -16.50
C LEU A 433 10.23 12.98 -15.52
N ARG A 434 9.60 13.39 -14.42
CA ARG A 434 10.15 14.23 -13.36
C ARG A 434 10.50 13.44 -12.12
N ASP A 435 9.67 12.46 -11.76
CA ASP A 435 9.88 11.59 -10.62
C ASP A 435 9.35 10.19 -10.87
N PHE A 436 9.86 9.24 -10.09
CA PHE A 436 9.55 7.82 -10.24
C PHE A 436 9.64 7.10 -8.89
N HIS A 437 8.54 6.44 -8.52
CA HIS A 437 8.43 5.68 -7.29
C HIS A 437 7.96 4.27 -7.59
N HIS A 438 8.86 3.32 -7.36
CA HIS A 438 8.52 1.90 -7.43
C HIS A 438 7.81 1.45 -6.15
N LEU A 439 6.69 0.76 -6.32
CA LEU A 439 5.87 0.16 -5.27
C LEU A 439 5.99 -1.37 -5.39
N PRO A 440 6.86 -2.01 -4.58
CA PRO A 440 7.13 -3.43 -4.74
C PRO A 440 5.96 -4.29 -4.27
N GLY A 441 5.64 -5.32 -5.06
CA GLY A 441 4.95 -6.53 -4.60
C GLY A 441 3.51 -6.32 -4.14
N LEU A 442 2.74 -5.50 -4.85
CA LEU A 442 1.32 -5.36 -4.59
C LEU A 442 0.51 -6.31 -5.49
N LYS A 443 -0.47 -6.98 -4.89
CA LYS A 443 -1.48 -7.76 -5.59
C LYS A 443 -2.75 -6.94 -5.73
N ASP A 444 -3.53 -7.25 -6.76
CA ASP A 444 -4.95 -6.90 -6.89
C ASP A 444 -5.26 -5.48 -7.42
N ASP A 445 -6.45 -4.96 -7.13
CA ASP A 445 -7.03 -3.76 -7.74
C ASP A 445 -6.45 -2.49 -7.10
N PHE A 446 -6.06 -1.52 -7.92
CA PHE A 446 -5.44 -0.28 -7.48
C PHE A 446 -6.22 0.94 -7.93
N HIS A 447 -6.36 1.89 -7.02
CA HIS A 447 -6.93 3.20 -7.30
C HIS A 447 -5.90 4.27 -7.01
N LEU A 448 -5.65 5.14 -7.98
CA LEU A 448 -4.86 6.34 -7.77
C LEU A 448 -5.83 7.48 -7.38
N LEU A 449 -5.70 7.97 -6.16
CA LEU A 449 -6.53 9.04 -5.62
C LEU A 449 -5.70 10.32 -5.55
N SER A 450 -6.27 11.43 -5.99
CA SER A 450 -5.80 12.78 -5.67
C SER A 450 -6.83 13.50 -4.83
N ASN A 451 -6.39 14.32 -3.88
CA ASN A 451 -7.23 15.29 -3.19
C ASN A 451 -6.92 16.73 -3.61
N PRO A 452 -7.80 17.70 -3.31
CA PRO A 452 -7.60 19.11 -3.65
C PRO A 452 -6.37 19.77 -3.00
N LYS A 453 -5.76 19.14 -1.99
CA LYS A 453 -4.53 19.60 -1.33
C LYS A 453 -3.25 18.97 -1.91
N GLY A 454 -3.35 18.22 -3.01
CA GLY A 454 -2.19 17.61 -3.67
C GLY A 454 -1.73 16.28 -3.09
N ILE A 455 -2.51 15.70 -2.17
CA ILE A 455 -2.24 14.34 -1.68
C ILE A 455 -2.57 13.39 -2.82
N VAL A 456 -1.55 12.70 -3.31
CA VAL A 456 -1.73 11.56 -4.21
C VAL A 456 -1.41 10.29 -3.45
N ALA A 457 -2.42 9.42 -3.37
CA ALA A 457 -2.33 8.13 -2.73
C ALA A 457 -2.63 7.04 -3.75
N VAL A 458 -1.77 6.02 -3.83
CA VAL A 458 -2.17 4.73 -4.40
C VAL A 458 -2.83 3.97 -3.29
N VAL A 459 -4.02 3.50 -3.58
CA VAL A 459 -4.71 2.59 -2.69
C VAL A 459 -4.83 1.25 -3.36
N GLY A 460 -4.17 0.26 -2.78
CA GLY A 460 -4.28 -1.13 -3.20
C GLY A 460 -5.21 -1.87 -2.27
N TYR A 461 -6.23 -2.50 -2.84
CA TYR A 461 -7.10 -3.39 -2.09
C TYR A 461 -6.63 -4.82 -2.24
N HIS A 462 -6.07 -5.38 -1.17
CA HIS A 462 -5.63 -6.76 -1.20
C HIS A 462 -6.79 -7.68 -0.82
N LYS A 463 -7.40 -8.33 -1.81
CA LYS A 463 -8.60 -9.16 -1.64
C LYS A 463 -8.43 -10.21 -0.55
N LEU A 464 -7.29 -10.90 -0.56
CA LEU A 464 -7.04 -12.00 0.38
C LEU A 464 -6.98 -11.57 1.85
N TYR A 465 -6.61 -10.31 2.11
CA TYR A 465 -6.36 -9.85 3.47
C TYR A 465 -7.37 -8.79 3.92
N ASN A 466 -8.29 -8.38 3.03
CA ASN A 466 -9.13 -7.19 3.23
C ASN A 466 -8.31 -5.98 3.71
N ILE A 467 -7.09 -5.82 3.16
CA ILE A 467 -6.17 -4.75 3.53
C ILE A 467 -6.23 -3.67 2.47
N ILE A 468 -6.49 -2.45 2.93
CA ILE A 468 -6.35 -1.24 2.14
C ILE A 468 -4.95 -0.67 2.37
N SER A 469 -4.06 -0.84 1.39
CA SER A 469 -2.68 -0.35 1.44
C SER A 469 -2.60 1.07 0.88
N PHE A 470 -2.05 2.00 1.66
CA PHE A 470 -1.89 3.39 1.24
C PHE A 470 -0.43 3.71 0.92
N HIS A 471 -0.21 4.26 -0.27
CA HIS A 471 1.11 4.71 -0.69
C HIS A 471 1.01 6.18 -1.06
N HIS A 472 1.53 7.03 -0.19
CA HIS A 472 1.62 8.45 -0.47
C HIS A 472 2.84 8.71 -1.35
N LEU A 473 2.74 9.64 -2.31
CA LEU A 473 3.90 10.04 -3.13
C LEU A 473 5.11 10.48 -2.29
N VAL A 474 4.84 11.02 -1.10
CA VAL A 474 5.88 11.49 -0.18
C VAL A 474 6.35 10.38 0.78
N GLY A 475 5.74 9.20 0.84
CA GLY A 475 6.17 8.12 1.73
C GLY A 475 5.15 6.97 1.84
N LYS A 476 5.58 5.81 2.38
CA LYS A 476 4.68 4.68 2.58
C LYS A 476 3.93 4.84 3.90
N VAL A 477 2.60 4.75 3.91
CA VAL A 477 1.79 4.79 5.14
C VAL A 477 0.89 3.56 5.13
N PHE A 478 1.19 2.56 5.95
CA PHE A 478 0.32 1.40 6.07
C PHE A 478 -0.84 1.72 7.00
N LEU A 479 -2.07 1.59 6.50
CA LEU A 479 -3.28 1.64 7.31
C LEU A 479 -3.90 0.24 7.29
N GLY A 480 -3.56 -0.58 8.29
CA GLY A 480 -4.29 -1.83 8.49
C GLY A 480 -5.62 -1.50 9.16
N SER A 481 -6.75 -1.77 8.51
CA SER A 481 -8.00 -1.90 9.23
C SER A 481 -8.07 -3.30 9.81
N GLU A 482 -8.04 -3.42 11.14
CA GLU A 482 -8.80 -4.50 11.76
C GLU A 482 -10.27 -4.13 11.54
N VAL A 483 -10.93 -4.75 10.57
CA VAL A 483 -12.39 -4.87 10.64
C VAL A 483 -12.64 -5.85 11.78
N THR A 484 -12.69 -5.34 13.01
CA THR A 484 -13.14 -6.15 14.14
C THR A 484 -14.60 -6.52 13.88
N ASP A 485 -14.87 -7.81 13.74
CA ASP A 485 -16.20 -8.44 13.73
C ASP A 485 -16.96 -8.14 15.05
N SER A 486 -17.32 -6.88 15.32
CA SER A 486 -18.07 -6.49 16.51
C SER A 486 -19.59 -6.65 16.35
N TYR A 487 -20.07 -7.26 15.26
CA TYR A 487 -21.51 -7.45 14.99
C TYR A 487 -21.96 -8.92 14.86
N LYS A 488 -21.39 -9.83 15.67
CA LYS A 488 -21.94 -11.18 15.86
C LYS A 488 -22.23 -11.58 17.31
N SER A 489 -22.63 -10.62 18.15
CA SER A 489 -23.27 -10.92 19.44
C SER A 489 -24.58 -10.18 19.64
N ALA A 490 -25.53 -10.37 18.71
CA ALA A 490 -26.94 -10.09 18.94
C ALA A 490 -27.84 -10.86 17.95
N TYR A 491 -27.75 -12.19 17.94
CA TYR A 491 -28.86 -13.09 17.61
C TYR A 491 -28.69 -14.42 18.34
#